data_AF-H2ERS0-F1
#
_entry.id   AF-H2ERS0-F1
#
_cell.length_a   1.000
_cell.length_b   1.000
_cell.length_c   1.000
_cell.angle_alpha   90.00
_cell.angle_beta   90.00
_cell.angle_gamma   90.00
#
_symmetry.space_group_name_H-M   'P 1'
#
loop_
_entity.id
_entity.type
_entity.pdbx_description
1 polymer ?
#
loop_
_entity_poly.entity_id
_entity_poly.type
_entity_poly.pdbx_seq_one_letter_code
_entity_poly.pdbx_strand_id
1 'polypeptide(L)'
;MKLTFNNPIKNNRTSITINDNMIRLWGTINNYETESDDFMYDAQFKTNINQLICDLAISYAKSISNFPTFVSYVENYMIVEAESTIKKLKIS
;
A
#
# COMPACT_ATOMS: atom_id res chain seq x y z
N MET A 1 -4.45 2.27 -9.14
CA MET A 1 -5.47 1.27 -8.79
C MET A 1 -6.47 1.90 -7.84
N LYS A 2 -7.78 1.78 -8.11
CA LYS A 2 -8.82 2.19 -7.17
C LYS A 2 -9.03 1.09 -6.13
N LEU A 3 -8.76 1.39 -4.87
CA LEU A 3 -8.97 0.48 -3.74
C LEU A 3 -10.19 0.93 -2.95
N THR A 4 -11.00 -0.04 -2.53
CA THR A 4 -12.21 0.21 -1.75
C THR A 4 -12.16 -0.66 -0.51
N PHE A 5 -12.26 -0.03 0.66
CA PHE A 5 -12.15 -0.69 1.95
C PHE A 5 -13.16 -0.10 2.95
N ASN A 6 -13.45 -0.87 3.99
CA ASN A 6 -14.21 -0.37 5.14
C ASN A 6 -13.24 0.38 6.03
N ASN A 7 -13.36 1.70 6.08
CA ASN A 7 -12.43 2.54 6.81
C ASN A 7 -12.59 2.32 8.32
N PRO A 8 -11.58 1.78 9.02
CA PRO A 8 -11.70 1.41 10.44
C PRO A 8 -11.81 2.63 11.37
N ILE A 9 -11.52 3.84 10.86
CA ILE A 9 -11.59 5.09 11.63
C ILE A 9 -12.92 5.80 11.39
N LYS A 10 -13.42 5.77 10.15
CA LYS A 10 -14.65 6.47 9.76
C LYS A 10 -15.90 5.59 9.79
N ASN A 11 -15.74 4.28 10.02
CA ASN A 11 -16.81 3.28 10.00
C ASN A 11 -17.70 3.37 8.75
N ASN A 12 -17.10 3.69 7.61
CA ASN A 12 -17.78 3.81 6.33
C ASN A 12 -16.94 3.22 5.20
N ARG A 13 -17.61 2.89 4.09
CA ARG A 13 -16.94 2.48 2.87
C ARG A 13 -16.20 3.68 2.28
N THR A 14 -14.88 3.56 2.15
CA THR A 14 -14.01 4.58 1.56
C THR A 14 -13.35 4.02 0.30
N SER A 15 -13.16 4.88 -0.70
CA SER A 15 -12.35 4.56 -1.87
C SER A 15 -11.18 5.53 -1.98
N ILE A 16 -10.00 5.00 -2.31
CA ILE A 16 -8.80 5.77 -2.62
C ILE A 16 -8.24 5.31 -3.96
N THR A 17 -7.47 6.17 -4.61
CA THR A 17 -6.69 5.81 -5.80
C THR A 17 -5.23 5.94 -5.45
N ILE A 18 -4.50 4.84 -5.56
CA ILE A 18 -3.04 4.79 -5.41
C ILE A 18 -2.42 4.67 -6.80
N ASN A 19 -1.27 5.29 -7.04
CA ASN A 19 -0.53 5.14 -8.29
C ASN A 19 -0.19 3.66 -8.57
N ASP A 20 -0.44 3.17 -9.78
CA ASP A 20 -0.18 1.77 -10.17
C ASP A 20 1.29 1.37 -10.01
N ASN A 21 2.22 2.30 -10.20
CA ASN A 21 3.65 2.04 -9.99
C ASN A 21 3.97 1.80 -8.52
N MET A 22 3.26 2.45 -7.58
CA MET A 22 3.46 2.21 -6.15
C MET A 22 2.88 0.85 -5.74
N ILE A 23 1.72 0.48 -6.30
CA ILE A 23 1.11 -0.85 -6.12
C ILE A 23 2.03 -1.94 -6.66
N ARG A 24 2.60 -1.74 -7.85
CA ARG A 24 3.57 -2.66 -8.45
C ARG A 24 4.84 -2.77 -7.61
N LEU A 25 5.41 -1.65 -7.18
CA LEU A 25 6.59 -1.64 -6.31
C LEU A 25 6.36 -2.46 -5.03
N TRP A 26 5.21 -2.23 -4.37
CA TRP A 26 4.83 -2.99 -3.19
C TRP A 26 4.62 -4.49 -3.51
N GLY A 27 3.99 -4.80 -4.65
CA GLY A 27 3.86 -6.17 -5.14
C GLY A 27 5.22 -6.86 -5.36
N THR A 28 6.17 -6.18 -5.99
CA THR A 28 7.51 -6.71 -6.26
C THR A 28 8.23 -7.08 -4.96
N ILE A 29 8.24 -6.19 -3.97
CA ILE A 29 8.93 -6.45 -2.69
C ILE A 29 8.24 -7.50 -1.82
N ASN A 30 6.97 -7.82 -2.12
CA ASN A 30 6.21 -8.89 -1.47
C ASN A 30 6.12 -10.17 -2.32
N ASN A 31 7.02 -10.32 -3.32
CA ASN A 31 7.18 -11.52 -4.15
C ASN A 31 5.97 -11.87 -5.02
N TYR A 32 5.19 -10.88 -5.47
CA TYR A 32 4.21 -11.09 -6.53
C TYR A 32 4.87 -11.04 -7.91
N GLU A 33 4.34 -11.82 -8.85
CA GLU A 33 4.72 -11.77 -10.27
C GLU A 33 4.25 -10.44 -10.88
N THR A 34 5.17 -9.49 -10.99
CA THR A 34 4.90 -8.11 -11.37
C THR A 34 5.45 -7.79 -12.76
N GLU A 35 5.46 -8.77 -13.67
CA GLU A 35 5.82 -8.57 -15.07
C GLU A 35 4.63 -8.04 -15.90
N SER A 36 3.40 -8.40 -15.53
CA SER A 36 2.15 -7.88 -16.10
C SER A 36 1.31 -7.17 -15.03
N ASP A 37 0.14 -6.62 -15.38
CA ASP A 37 -0.85 -6.09 -14.42
C ASP A 37 -1.76 -7.19 -13.82
N ASP A 38 -1.61 -8.46 -14.23
CA ASP A 38 -2.55 -9.53 -13.86
C ASP A 38 -2.59 -9.78 -12.35
N PHE A 39 -1.45 -9.63 -11.67
CA PHE A 39 -1.37 -9.75 -10.21
C PHE A 39 -2.30 -8.75 -9.48
N MET A 40 -2.60 -7.59 -10.06
CA MET A 40 -3.52 -6.62 -9.45
C MET A 40 -4.97 -7.12 -9.45
N TYR A 41 -5.29 -8.11 -10.29
CA TYR A 41 -6.61 -8.74 -10.35
C TYR A 41 -6.74 -9.94 -9.42
N ASP A 42 -5.62 -10.50 -8.96
CA ASP A 42 -5.57 -11.64 -8.04
C ASP A 42 -6.30 -11.36 -6.72
N ALA A 43 -7.03 -12.35 -6.23
CA ALA A 43 -7.86 -12.22 -5.04
C ALA A 43 -7.00 -12.10 -3.76
N GLN A 44 -5.87 -12.81 -3.70
CA GLN A 44 -4.96 -12.76 -2.58
C GLN A 44 -4.26 -11.40 -2.52
N PHE A 45 -3.79 -10.89 -3.66
CA PHE A 45 -3.22 -9.55 -3.77
C PHE A 45 -4.20 -8.49 -3.27
N LYS A 46 -5.45 -8.50 -3.77
CA LYS A 46 -6.50 -7.56 -3.36
C LYS A 46 -6.82 -7.63 -1.86
N THR A 47 -6.79 -8.82 -1.29
CA THR A 47 -6.99 -9.02 0.15
C THR A 47 -5.85 -8.40 0.94
N ASN A 48 -4.61 -8.70 0.55
CA ASN A 48 -3.41 -8.26 1.25
C ASN A 48 -3.22 -6.74 1.15
N ILE A 49 -3.43 -6.15 -0.02
CA ILE A 49 -3.35 -4.70 -0.18
C ILE A 49 -4.45 -3.98 0.59
N ASN A 50 -5.69 -4.50 0.62
CA ASN A 50 -6.75 -3.89 1.43
C ASN A 50 -6.44 -3.96 2.93
N GLN A 51 -5.88 -5.07 3.41
CA GLN A 51 -5.45 -5.19 4.81
C GLN A 51 -4.40 -4.14 5.15
N LEU A 52 -3.36 -4.01 4.31
CA LEU A 52 -2.34 -2.96 4.46
C LEU A 52 -2.97 -1.57 4.53
N ILE A 53 -3.88 -1.23 3.61
CA ILE A 53 -4.54 0.08 3.60
C ILE A 53 -5.34 0.34 4.88
N CYS A 54 -6.04 -0.67 5.41
CA CYS A 54 -6.73 -0.55 6.69
C CYS A 54 -5.76 -0.26 7.85
N ASP A 55 -4.64 -0.98 7.92
CA ASP A 55 -3.63 -0.80 8.97
C ASP A 55 -2.95 0.58 8.88
N LEU A 56 -2.69 1.05 7.65
CA LEU A 56 -2.17 2.39 7.40
C LEU A 56 -3.20 3.48 7.72
N ALA A 57 -4.50 3.25 7.50
CA ALA A 57 -5.54 4.21 7.87
C ALA A 57 -5.59 4.42 9.39
N ILE A 58 -5.41 3.34 10.16
CA ILE A 58 -5.29 3.40 11.62
C ILE A 58 -4.03 4.19 12.03
N SER A 59 -2.90 3.90 11.39
CA SER A 59 -1.63 4.56 11.67
C SER A 59 -1.65 6.05 11.32
N TYR A 60 -2.25 6.41 10.19
CA TYR A 60 -2.41 7.79 9.74
C TYR A 60 -3.29 8.61 10.69
N ALA A 61 -4.35 8.02 11.24
CA ALA A 61 -5.22 8.70 12.20
C ALA A 61 -4.59 8.88 13.59
N LYS A 62 -3.68 7.98 14.00
CA LYS A 62 -2.99 8.04 15.29
C LYS A 62 -1.72 8.90 15.27
N SER A 63 -1.10 9.07 14.11
CA SER A 63 0.12 9.86 13.98
C SER A 63 -0.20 11.35 13.75
N ILE A 64 0.63 12.23 14.32
CA ILE A 64 0.72 13.60 13.83
C ILE A 64 1.44 13.51 12.48
N SER A 65 0.65 13.28 11.44
CA SER A 65 1.14 13.06 10.09
C SER A 65 1.33 14.40 9.39
N ASN A 66 2.53 14.68 8.89
CA ASN A 66 2.81 15.85 8.06
C ASN A 66 2.35 15.64 6.60
N PHE A 67 1.77 14.47 6.28
CA PHE A 67 1.31 14.20 4.93
C PHE A 67 -0.04 14.88 4.68
N PRO A 68 -0.16 15.65 3.57
CA PRO A 68 -1.37 16.41 3.26
C PRO A 68 -2.58 15.53 2.97
N THR A 69 -2.35 14.27 2.58
CA THR A 69 -3.41 13.30 2.32
C THR A 69 -3.02 11.91 2.80
N PHE A 70 -4.02 11.08 3.07
CA PHE A 70 -3.83 9.66 3.36
C PHE A 70 -3.18 8.91 2.19
N VAL A 71 -3.50 9.28 0.94
CA VAL A 71 -2.88 8.68 -0.25
C VAL A 71 -1.37 8.92 -0.27
N SER A 72 -0.94 10.17 -0.05
CA SER A 72 0.48 10.52 0.01
C SER A 72 1.22 9.77 1.13
N TYR A 73 0.57 9.55 2.26
CA TYR A 73 1.12 8.73 3.35
C TYR A 73 1.31 7.27 2.95
N VAL A 74 0.32 6.66 2.30
CA VAL A 74 0.38 5.28 1.81
C VAL A 74 1.49 5.11 0.77
N GLU A 75 1.55 6.01 -0.22
CA GLU A 75 2.58 5.95 -1.26
C GLU A 75 3.99 6.11 -0.67
N ASN A 76 4.17 7.02 0.29
CA ASN A 76 5.44 7.15 0.99
C ASN A 76 5.79 5.89 1.80
N TYR A 77 4.82 5.26 2.46
CA TYR A 77 5.05 4.00 3.17
C TYR A 77 5.61 2.92 2.22
N MET A 78 5.01 2.76 1.03
CA MET A 78 5.46 1.78 0.04
C MET A 78 6.88 2.06 -0.45
N ILE A 79 7.25 3.33 -0.63
CA ILE A 79 8.63 3.73 -0.98
C ILE A 79 9.60 3.34 0.13
N VAL A 80 9.29 3.68 1.40
CA VAL A 80 10.15 3.39 2.54
C VAL A 80 10.35 1.88 2.74
N GLU A 81 9.29 1.08 2.58
CA GLU A 81 9.41 -0.38 2.60
C GLU A 81 10.32 -0.89 1.48
N ALA A 82 10.15 -0.38 0.26
CA ALA A 82 10.99 -0.79 -0.85
C ALA A 82 12.46 -0.44 -0.64
N GLU A 83 12.75 0.77 -0.17
CA GLU A 83 14.11 1.17 0.20
C GLU A 83 14.71 0.26 1.27
N SER A 84 13.94 -0.11 2.29
CA SER A 84 14.35 -1.02 3.35
C SER A 84 14.70 -2.41 2.80
N THR A 85 13.87 -2.94 1.91
CA THR A 85 14.13 -4.22 1.24
C THR A 85 15.39 -4.17 0.37
N ILE A 86 15.56 -3.12 -0.44
CA ILE A 86 16.77 -2.94 -1.27
C ILE A 86 18.03 -2.85 -0.39
N LYS A 87 17.98 -2.12 0.74
CA LYS A 87 19.10 -2.02 1.67
C LYS A 87 19.50 -3.38 2.23
N LYS A 88 18.54 -4.25 2.55
CA LYS A 88 18.81 -5.61 3.02
C LYS A 88 19.51 -6.46 1.96
N LEU A 89 19.12 -6.33 0.69
CA LEU A 89 19.74 -7.04 -0.44
C LEU A 89 21.18 -6.58 -0.74
N LYS A 90 21.54 -5.35 -0.38
CA LYS A 90 22.92 -4.84 -0.57
C LYS A 90 23.90 -5.34 0.49
N ILE A 91 23.40 -5.88 1.59
CA ILE A 91 24.20 -6.36 2.73
C ILE A 91 24.38 -7.89 2.67
N SER A 92 23.54 -8.57 1.88
CA SER A 92 23.66 -10.00 1.53
C SER A 92 24.58 -10.22 0.34
#